data_AF-A0AAD3ZDP2-F1
#
_entry.id   AF-A0AAD3ZDP2-F1
#
_cell.length_a   1.000
_cell.length_b   1.000
_cell.length_c   1.000
_cell.angle_alpha   90.00
_cell.angle_beta   90.00
_cell.angle_gamma   90.00
#
_symmetry.space_group_name_H-M   'P 1'
#
loop_
_entity.id
_entity.type
_entity.pdbx_description
1 polymer ?
#
loop_
_entity_poly.entity_id
_entity_poly.type
_entity_poly.pdbx_seq_one_letter_code
_entity_poly.pdbx_strand_id
1 'polypeptide(L)'
;MSRFLRVGIFLDRLEDIAEAASMLSEAAKSEEDTELARAMELADDIESMARELRDFIARWNCEPLIYTGKGTTEEIINLLDTLLTNAESARTENLQN
;
A
#
# COMPACT_ATOMS: atom_id res chain seq x y z
N MET A 1 -1.23 17.92 -12.21
CA MET A 1 -0.65 16.81 -11.41
C MET A 1 -1.78 15.95 -10.90
N SER A 2 -1.71 14.63 -11.10
CA SER A 2 -2.70 13.69 -10.60
C SER A 2 -2.82 13.82 -9.08
N ARG A 3 -4.04 13.91 -8.55
CA ARG A 3 -4.31 13.87 -7.10
C ARG A 3 -4.35 12.44 -6.57
N PHE A 4 -3.95 11.46 -7.39
CA PHE A 4 -3.98 10.05 -7.03
C PHE A 4 -2.54 9.51 -6.92
N LEU A 5 -2.13 9.04 -5.74
CA LEU A 5 -0.93 8.24 -5.49
C LEU A 5 -1.28 6.74 -5.53
N ARG A 6 -0.31 5.84 -5.42
CA ARG A 6 -0.55 4.38 -5.29
C ARG A 6 -0.60 3.99 -3.80
N VAL A 7 -1.43 3.01 -3.44
CA VAL A 7 -2.12 2.81 -2.13
C VAL A 7 -1.38 3.05 -0.80
N GLY A 8 -2.17 3.42 0.21
CA GLY A 8 -1.79 3.79 1.58
C GLY A 8 -1.92 2.70 2.64
N ILE A 9 -2.49 1.51 2.35
CA ILE A 9 -2.35 0.31 3.21
C ILE A 9 -0.87 -0.10 3.37
N PHE A 10 -0.04 0.42 2.49
CA PHE A 10 1.40 0.28 2.57
C PHE A 10 1.99 1.00 3.78
N LEU A 11 1.45 2.13 4.23
CA LEU A 11 2.16 2.96 5.22
C LEU A 11 2.34 2.23 6.55
N ASP A 12 1.27 1.71 7.14
CA ASP A 12 1.34 1.00 8.42
C ASP A 12 2.22 -0.27 8.31
N ARG A 13 2.08 -1.04 7.22
CA ARG A 13 2.91 -2.25 7.01
C ARG A 13 4.35 -1.96 6.64
N LEU A 14 4.62 -0.84 5.97
CA LEU A 14 5.98 -0.37 5.69
C LEU A 14 6.63 0.21 6.94
N GLU A 15 5.86 0.83 7.84
CA GLU A 15 6.33 1.27 9.16
C GLU A 15 6.72 0.06 10.01
N ASP A 16 5.88 -0.98 10.08
CA ASP A 16 6.20 -2.25 10.77
C ASP A 16 7.50 -2.88 10.21
N ILE A 17 7.64 -2.93 8.87
CA ILE A 17 8.84 -3.45 8.19
C ILE A 17 10.06 -2.58 8.49
N ALA A 18 9.92 -1.26 8.49
CA ALA A 18 11.01 -0.33 8.74
C ALA A 18 11.49 -0.41 10.20
N GLU A 19 10.57 -0.56 11.15
CA GLU A 19 10.89 -0.74 12.57
C GLU A 19 11.66 -2.05 12.79
N ALA A 20 11.16 -3.17 12.28
CA ALA A 20 11.85 -4.46 12.38
C ALA A 20 13.23 -4.44 11.70
N ALA A 21 13.36 -3.77 10.54
CA ALA A 21 14.64 -3.59 9.86
C ALA A 21 15.62 -2.72 10.68
N SER A 22 15.12 -1.71 11.39
CA SER A 22 15.93 -0.90 12.31
C SER A 22 16.45 -1.75 13.47
N MET A 23 15.57 -2.54 14.09
CA MET A 23 15.93 -3.47 15.17
C MET A 23 16.95 -4.51 14.71
N LEU A 24 16.82 -5.03 13.49
CA LEU A 24 17.78 -5.96 12.88
C LEU A 24 19.16 -5.30 12.72
N SER A 25 19.20 -4.07 12.20
CA SER A 25 20.44 -3.31 12.04
C SER A 25 21.14 -3.03 13.38
N GLU A 26 20.39 -2.85 14.46
CA GLU A 26 20.94 -2.67 15.80
C GLU A 26 21.50 -3.98 16.36
N ALA A 27 20.75 -5.08 16.26
CA ALA A 27 21.21 -6.42 16.67
C ALA A 27 22.47 -6.86 15.93
N ALA A 28 22.53 -6.62 14.61
CA ALA A 28 23.69 -6.96 13.78
C ALA A 28 24.95 -6.13 14.06
N LYS A 29 24.82 -4.97 14.73
CA LYS A 29 25.96 -4.15 15.18
C LYS A 29 26.48 -4.54 16.56
N SER A 30 25.74 -5.38 17.29
CA SER A 30 26.18 -5.92 18.56
C SER A 30 27.23 -7.02 18.33
N GLU A 31 28.27 -7.05 19.17
CA GLU A 31 29.30 -8.11 19.15
C GLU A 31 28.91 -9.32 20.02
N GLU A 32 27.69 -9.33 20.58
CA GLU A 32 27.20 -10.43 21.41
C GLU A 32 26.60 -11.56 20.56
N ASP A 33 27.06 -12.81 20.78
CA ASP A 33 26.55 -14.01 20.07
C ASP A 33 25.03 -14.22 20.24
N THR A 34 24.44 -13.73 21.33
CA THR A 34 22.99 -13.76 21.57
C THR A 34 22.19 -12.87 20.62
N GLU A 35 22.82 -11.84 20.05
CA GLU A 35 22.18 -10.91 19.12
C GLU A 35 22.16 -11.45 17.69
N LEU A 36 22.98 -12.45 17.36
CA LEU A 36 22.91 -13.12 16.05
C LEU A 36 21.60 -13.91 15.86
N ALA A 37 21.19 -14.65 16.89
CA ALA A 37 19.93 -15.40 16.85
C ALA A 37 18.72 -14.47 16.73
N ARG A 38 18.74 -13.37 17.48
CA ARG A 38 17.72 -12.30 17.42
C ARG A 38 17.71 -11.59 16.07
N ALA A 39 18.87 -11.35 15.46
CA ALA A 39 18.98 -10.80 14.12
C ALA A 39 18.38 -11.75 13.06
N MET A 40 18.60 -13.05 13.18
CA MET A 40 17.97 -14.02 12.27
C MET A 40 16.44 -14.03 12.40
N GLU A 41 15.90 -13.99 13.62
CA GLU A 41 14.46 -13.90 13.88
C GLU A 41 13.85 -12.63 13.28
N LEU A 42 14.49 -11.47 13.49
CA LEU A 42 14.05 -10.19 12.92
C LEU A 42 14.09 -10.20 11.39
N ALA A 43 15.06 -10.87 10.78
CA ALA A 43 15.14 -11.00 9.33
C ALA A 43 13.99 -11.86 8.76
N ASP A 44 13.64 -12.96 9.42
CA ASP A 44 12.51 -13.82 9.05
C ASP A 44 11.17 -13.07 9.19
N ASP A 45 11.01 -12.28 10.25
CA ASP A 45 9.82 -11.45 10.47
C ASP A 45 9.64 -10.39 9.36
N ILE A 46 10.73 -9.69 8.99
CA ILE A 46 10.71 -8.73 7.88
C ILE A 46 10.32 -9.41 6.57
N GLU A 47 10.87 -10.58 6.28
CA GLU A 47 10.54 -11.34 5.08
C GLU A 47 9.06 -11.73 5.06
N SER A 48 8.54 -12.21 6.20
CA SER A 48 7.13 -12.58 6.34
C SER A 48 6.21 -11.39 6.09
N MET A 49 6.46 -10.26 6.75
CA MET A 49 5.67 -9.03 6.59
C MET A 49 5.69 -8.52 5.14
N ALA A 50 6.86 -8.55 4.49
CA ALA A 50 7.00 -8.14 3.09
C ALA A 50 6.24 -9.09 2.13
N ARG A 51 6.27 -10.40 2.39
CA ARG A 51 5.52 -11.40 1.60
C ARG A 51 4.01 -11.22 1.76
N GLU A 52 3.53 -11.04 2.97
CA GLU A 52 2.11 -10.80 3.23
C GLU A 52 1.61 -9.55 2.51
N LEU A 53 2.38 -8.45 2.57
CA LEU A 53 2.05 -7.21 1.88
C LEU A 53 2.00 -7.42 0.36
N ARG A 54 3.01 -8.09 -0.22
CA ARG A 54 3.06 -8.41 -1.65
C ARG A 54 1.86 -9.26 -2.09
N ASP A 55 1.56 -10.33 -1.35
CA ASP A 55 0.49 -11.26 -1.70
C ASP A 55 -0.89 -10.59 -1.55
N PHE A 56 -1.04 -9.67 -0.61
CA PHE A 56 -2.24 -8.84 -0.47
C PHE A 56 -2.44 -7.92 -1.68
N ILE A 57 -1.39 -7.24 -2.15
CA ILE A 57 -1.43 -6.38 -3.35
C ILE A 57 -1.72 -7.21 -4.61
N ALA A 58 -1.12 -8.40 -4.73
CA ALA A 58 -1.28 -9.27 -5.88
C ALA A 58 -2.72 -9.80 -6.05
N ARG A 59 -3.54 -9.78 -5.00
CA ARG A 59 -4.96 -10.16 -5.05
C ARG A 59 -5.85 -9.08 -5.65
N TRP A 60 -5.35 -7.87 -5.85
CA TRP A 60 -6.14 -6.80 -6.43
C TRP A 60 -6.24 -6.95 -7.95
N ASN A 61 -7.47 -6.84 -8.46
CA ASN A 61 -7.76 -6.89 -9.89
C ASN A 61 -7.24 -5.65 -10.64
N CYS A 62 -6.77 -4.62 -9.92
CA CYS A 62 -6.22 -3.39 -10.46
C CYS A 62 -5.18 -2.77 -9.52
N GLU A 63 -4.29 -1.94 -10.07
CA GLU A 63 -3.39 -1.11 -9.28
C GLU A 63 -4.21 -0.04 -8.54
N PRO A 64 -4.08 0.06 -7.22
CA PRO A 64 -4.99 0.87 -6.45
C PRO A 64 -4.50 2.33 -6.29
N LEU A 65 -5.42 3.26 -6.06
CA LEU A 65 -5.16 4.70 -6.07
C LEU A 65 -5.52 5.37 -4.72
N ILE A 66 -4.58 6.12 -4.10
CA ILE A 66 -4.80 7.03 -2.97
C ILE A 66 -5.19 8.40 -3.49
N TYR A 67 -6.35 8.92 -3.15
CA TYR A 67 -6.62 10.33 -3.35
C TYR A 67 -5.92 11.21 -2.27
N THR A 68 -5.06 12.14 -2.68
CA THR A 68 -4.32 13.07 -1.81
C THR A 68 -4.83 14.51 -1.85
N GLY A 69 -5.96 14.73 -2.52
CA GLY A 69 -6.62 16.03 -2.50
C GLY A 69 -7.39 16.28 -1.21
N LYS A 70 -7.94 17.48 -1.07
CA LYS A 70 -8.87 17.80 0.02
C LYS A 70 -10.23 17.13 -0.23
N GLY A 71 -10.89 16.74 0.86
CA GLY A 71 -12.19 16.08 0.87
C GLY A 71 -12.20 14.91 1.84
N THR A 72 -13.37 14.57 2.34
CA THR A 72 -13.64 13.33 3.08
C THR A 72 -13.71 12.15 2.10
N THR A 73 -13.52 10.92 2.60
CA THR A 73 -13.65 9.70 1.79
C THR A 73 -14.97 9.67 0.99
N GLU A 74 -16.08 10.05 1.62
CA GLU A 74 -17.40 9.96 0.97
C GLU A 74 -17.59 11.01 -0.13
N GLU A 75 -17.04 12.20 0.04
CA GLU A 75 -17.04 13.23 -1.01
C GLU A 75 -16.27 12.75 -2.25
N ILE A 76 -15.19 12.00 -2.05
CA ILE A 76 -14.35 11.49 -3.14
C ILE A 76 -14.98 10.27 -3.80
N ILE A 77 -15.61 9.38 -3.04
CA ILE A 77 -16.39 8.27 -3.60
C ILE A 77 -17.52 8.81 -4.48
N ASN A 78 -18.32 9.75 -3.97
CA ASN A 78 -19.41 10.36 -4.73
C ASN A 78 -18.92 11.07 -6.01
N LEU A 79 -17.76 11.73 -5.95
CA LEU A 79 -17.13 12.33 -7.12
C LEU A 79 -16.76 11.26 -8.17
N LEU A 80 -16.14 10.16 -7.74
CA LEU A 80 -15.75 9.07 -8.62
C LEU A 80 -16.97 8.39 -9.26
N ASP A 81 -18.02 8.12 -8.50
CA ASP A 81 -19.28 7.55 -8.99
C ASP A 81 -19.95 8.44 -10.04
N THR A 82 -19.92 9.75 -9.81
CA THR A 82 -20.44 10.74 -10.76
C THR A 82 -19.64 10.72 -12.07
N LEU A 83 -18.31 10.69 -11.97
CA LEU A 83 -17.44 10.64 -13.15
C LEU A 83 -17.64 9.35 -13.95
N LEU A 84 -17.81 8.21 -13.27
CA LEU A 84 -18.11 6.92 -13.90
C LEU A 84 -19.45 6.95 -14.63
N THR A 85 -20.51 7.41 -13.96
CA THR A 85 -21.87 7.52 -14.54
C THR A 85 -21.86 8.40 -15.80
N ASN A 86 -21.14 9.52 -15.76
CA ASN A 86 -21.01 10.43 -16.89
C ASN A 86 -20.24 9.80 -18.06
N ALA A 87 -19.17 9.06 -17.78
CA ALA A 87 -18.39 8.37 -18.80
C ALA A 87 -19.18 7.23 -19.48
N GLU A 88 -20.00 6.50 -18.73
CA GLU A 88 -20.89 5.46 -19.27
C GLU A 88 -22.00 6.04 -20.14
N SER A 89 -22.61 7.14 -19.70
CA SER A 89 -23.64 7.86 -20.47
C SER A 89 -23.07 8.38 -21.79
N ALA A 90 -21.90 9.01 -21.77
CA ALA A 90 -21.22 9.51 -22.97
C ALA A 90 -20.79 8.38 -23.94
N ARG A 91 -20.44 7.20 -23.42
CA ARG A 91 -20.13 6.04 -24.25
C ARG A 91 -21.38 5.50 -24.96
N THR A 92 -22.52 5.50 -24.27
CA THR A 92 -23.79 5.00 -24.81
C THR A 92 -24.35 5.91 -25.91
N GLU A 93 -24.25 7.24 -25.75
CA GLU A 93 -24.65 8.21 -26.77
C GLU A 93 -23.80 8.13 -28.05
N ASN A 94 -22.50 7.81 -27.92
CA ASN A 94 -21.60 7.63 -29.08
C ASN A 94 -21.80 6.30 -29.82
N LEU A 95 -22.49 5.32 -29.24
CA LEU A 95 -22.84 4.04 -29.88
C LEU A 95 -24.19 4.10 -30.62
N GLN A 96 -24.97 5.16 -30.42
CA GLN A 96 -26.29 5.37 -31.04
C GLN A 96 -26.27 6.36 -32.22
N ASN A 97 -25.11 6.97 -32.52
CA ASN A 97 -24.85 7.80 -33.70
C ASN A 97 -23.93 7.06 -34.67
#